data_AF-A0A2G9UFJ5-F1
#
_entry.id   AF-A0A2G9UFJ5-F1
#
_cell.length_a   1.000
_cell.length_b   1.000
_cell.length_c   1.000
_cell.angle_alpha   90.00
_cell.angle_beta   90.00
_cell.angle_gamma   90.00
#
_symmetry.space_group_name_H-M   'P 1'
#
loop_
_entity.id
_entity.type
_entity.pdbx_description
1 polymer ?
#
loop_
_entity_poly.entity_id
_entity_poly.type
_entity_poly.pdbx_seq_one_letter_code
_entity_poly.pdbx_strand_id
1 'polypeptide(L)'
;LKICSGKNACCTKNIEDEILEGAEKIFKAQLEDKLIVLRHMINSNLNSFRTFFYNSLNACHEHLDALFDRTYGAFYQSNSQIFDTFFNRLRAFSSPFSDAKVSQITGRLFEEMFVIMFQLMNPMVSSNFFT
;
A
#
# COMPACT_ATOMS: atom_id res chain seq x y z
N LEU A 1 2.74 -53.82 -11.45
CA LEU A 1 2.81 -52.36 -11.63
C LEU A 1 1.47 -51.78 -11.23
N LYS A 2 1.45 -50.62 -10.56
CA LYS A 2 0.22 -49.94 -10.09
C LYS A 2 -0.18 -48.78 -11.00
N ILE A 3 0.79 -48.07 -11.59
CA ILE A 3 0.55 -46.87 -12.39
C ILE A 3 0.87 -47.15 -13.87
N CYS A 4 1.99 -47.80 -14.16
CA CYS A 4 2.37 -48.15 -15.52
C CYS A 4 1.58 -49.39 -16.02
N SER A 5 0.98 -49.31 -17.22
CA SER A 5 0.09 -50.36 -17.77
C SER A 5 0.70 -51.21 -18.90
N GLY A 6 2.03 -51.25 -19.05
CA GLY A 6 2.70 -51.93 -20.16
C GLY A 6 2.75 -53.46 -20.07
N LYS A 7 2.38 -54.17 -21.14
CA LYS A 7 2.71 -55.61 -21.32
C LYS A 7 4.20 -55.74 -21.68
N ASN A 8 4.93 -56.62 -20.99
CA ASN A 8 6.40 -56.76 -21.04
C ASN A 8 7.19 -55.55 -20.51
N ALA A 9 6.73 -54.92 -19.42
CA ALA A 9 7.47 -53.84 -18.78
C ALA A 9 8.78 -54.33 -18.15
N CYS A 10 9.88 -53.61 -18.39
CA CYS A 10 11.18 -53.82 -17.74
C CYS A 10 11.20 -53.36 -16.26
N CYS A 11 10.12 -52.71 -15.83
CA CYS A 11 9.99 -52.12 -14.50
C CYS A 11 9.37 -53.13 -13.53
N THR A 12 9.99 -53.32 -12.36
CA THR A 12 9.39 -54.07 -11.25
C THR A 12 8.61 -53.11 -10.33
N LYS A 13 7.81 -53.64 -9.40
CA LYS A 13 7.03 -52.81 -8.48
C LYS A 13 7.92 -51.90 -7.61
N ASN A 14 9.05 -52.40 -7.11
CA ASN A 14 9.97 -51.59 -6.30
C ASN A 14 10.59 -50.46 -7.13
N ILE A 15 10.97 -50.75 -8.38
CA ILE A 15 11.51 -49.73 -9.30
C ILE A 15 10.43 -48.68 -9.61
N GLU A 16 9.18 -49.09 -9.82
CA GLU A 16 8.07 -48.16 -10.05
C GLU A 16 7.80 -47.26 -8.83
N ASP A 17 7.83 -47.82 -7.61
CA ASP A 17 7.66 -47.06 -6.37
C ASP A 17 8.83 -46.05 -6.17
N GLU A 18 10.08 -46.43 -6.43
CA GLU A 18 11.26 -45.54 -6.38
C GLU A 18 11.20 -44.41 -7.43
N ILE A 19 10.77 -44.73 -8.66
CA ILE A 19 10.58 -43.73 -9.73
C ILE A 19 9.50 -42.73 -9.33
N LEU A 20 8.40 -43.18 -8.71
CA LEU A 20 7.33 -42.30 -8.27
C LEU A 20 7.79 -41.34 -7.18
N GLU A 21 8.50 -41.84 -6.17
CA GLU A 21 9.07 -41.00 -5.11
C GLU A 21 10.05 -39.98 -5.68
N GLY A 22 10.93 -40.41 -6.59
CA GLY A 22 11.88 -39.53 -7.28
C GLY A 22 11.19 -38.46 -8.13
N ALA A 23 10.18 -38.84 -8.91
CA ALA A 23 9.40 -37.92 -9.73
C ALA A 23 8.63 -36.90 -8.89
N GLU A 24 8.02 -37.33 -7.79
CA GLU A 24 7.32 -36.43 -6.86
C GLU A 24 8.28 -35.42 -6.24
N LYS A 25 9.46 -35.87 -5.80
CA LYS A 25 10.50 -35.01 -5.23
C LYS A 25 11.01 -33.98 -6.23
N ILE A 26 11.31 -34.42 -7.46
CA ILE A 26 11.76 -33.52 -8.53
C ILE A 26 10.68 -32.50 -8.87
N PHE A 27 9.43 -32.94 -9.01
CA PHE A 27 8.32 -32.05 -9.32
C PHE A 27 8.10 -31.01 -8.22
N LYS A 28 8.11 -31.42 -6.95
CA LYS A 28 8.00 -30.51 -5.80
C LYS A 28 9.13 -29.48 -5.78
N ALA A 29 10.37 -29.91 -5.97
CA ALA A 29 11.53 -29.00 -6.02
C ALA A 29 11.39 -27.97 -7.16
N GLN A 30 11.02 -28.42 -8.36
CA GLN A 30 10.79 -27.51 -9.49
C GLN A 30 9.65 -26.54 -9.22
N LEU A 31 8.57 -26.97 -8.57
CA LEU A 31 7.45 -26.11 -8.22
C LEU A 31 7.87 -25.06 -7.18
N GLU A 32 8.60 -25.47 -6.14
CA GLU A 32 9.13 -24.57 -5.12
C GLU A 32 10.03 -23.49 -5.71
N ASP A 33 10.95 -23.85 -6.62
CA ASP A 33 11.82 -22.90 -7.32
C ASP A 33 11.01 -21.84 -8.08
N LYS A 34 9.95 -22.25 -8.78
CA LYS A 34 9.07 -21.32 -9.51
C LYS A 34 8.29 -20.41 -8.55
N LEU A 35 7.80 -20.95 -7.44
CA LEU A 35 7.08 -20.18 -6.43
C LEU A 35 7.98 -19.16 -5.73
N ILE A 36 9.24 -19.50 -5.47
CA ILE A 36 10.23 -18.58 -4.89
C ILE A 36 10.44 -17.38 -5.82
N VAL A 37 10.66 -17.63 -7.13
CA VAL A 37 10.84 -16.56 -8.12
C VAL A 37 9.59 -15.68 -8.21
N LEU A 38 8.40 -16.28 -8.27
CA LEU A 38 7.14 -15.55 -8.30
C LEU A 38 6.96 -14.68 -7.04
N ARG A 39 7.21 -15.25 -5.86
CA ARG A 39 7.14 -14.53 -4.58
C ARG A 39 8.12 -13.36 -4.56
N HIS A 40 9.34 -13.55 -5.05
CA HIS A 40 10.33 -12.48 -5.11
C HIS A 40 9.88 -11.36 -6.06
N MET A 41 9.38 -11.70 -7.25
CA MET A 41 8.85 -10.74 -8.21
C MET A 41 7.69 -9.92 -7.62
N ILE A 42 6.72 -10.56 -6.97
CA ILE A 42 5.58 -9.88 -6.36
C ILE A 42 6.05 -8.92 -5.26
N ASN A 43 6.93 -9.38 -4.36
CA ASN A 43 7.42 -8.55 -3.27
C ASN A 43 8.25 -7.36 -3.76
N SER A 44 9.09 -7.57 -4.78
CA SER A 44 9.88 -6.49 -5.38
C SER A 44 8.98 -5.41 -5.99
N ASN A 45 7.97 -5.81 -6.76
CA ASN A 45 7.02 -4.88 -7.36
C ASN A 45 6.17 -4.15 -6.29
N LEU A 46 5.71 -4.88 -5.26
CA LEU A 46 4.97 -4.28 -4.15
C LEU A 46 5.80 -3.23 -3.41
N ASN A 47 7.08 -3.52 -3.13
CA ASN A 47 7.99 -2.59 -2.48
C ASN A 47 8.26 -1.36 -3.36
N SER A 48 8.52 -1.56 -4.66
CA SER A 48 8.70 -0.46 -5.61
C SER A 48 7.47 0.44 -5.66
N PHE A 49 6.27 -0.14 -5.70
CA PHE A 49 5.02 0.62 -5.66
C PHE A 49 4.86 1.41 -4.36
N ARG A 50 5.15 0.79 -3.20
CA ARG A 50 5.09 1.48 -1.90
C ARG A 50 6.03 2.68 -1.85
N THR A 51 7.27 2.52 -2.29
CA THR A 51 8.24 3.62 -2.37
C THR A 51 7.77 4.72 -3.30
N PHE A 52 7.32 4.37 -4.50
CA PHE A 52 6.78 5.33 -5.47
C PHE A 52 5.60 6.12 -4.89
N PHE A 53 4.65 5.44 -4.26
CA PHE A 53 3.47 6.05 -3.67
C PHE A 53 3.83 6.99 -2.51
N TYR A 54 4.70 6.54 -1.61
CA TYR A 54 5.19 7.36 -0.50
C TYR A 54 5.88 8.63 -0.99
N ASN A 55 6.80 8.51 -1.96
CA ASN A 55 7.51 9.64 -2.53
C ASN A 55 6.56 10.60 -3.25
N SER A 56 5.57 10.08 -3.97
CA SER A 56 4.55 10.89 -4.63
C SER A 56 3.72 11.70 -3.63
N LEU A 57 3.34 11.09 -2.50
CA LEU A 57 2.63 11.81 -1.43
C LEU A 57 3.48 12.91 -0.80
N ASN A 58 4.78 12.66 -0.57
CA ASN A 58 5.68 13.68 -0.05
C ASN A 58 5.84 14.84 -1.03
N ALA A 59 6.07 14.55 -2.32
CA ALA A 59 6.19 15.58 -3.35
C ALA A 59 4.90 16.41 -3.49
N CYS A 60 3.72 15.78 -3.41
CA CYS A 60 2.45 16.49 -3.39
C CYS A 60 2.30 17.37 -2.14
N HIS A 61 2.74 16.90 -0.99
CA HIS A 61 2.68 17.65 0.26
C HIS A 61 3.58 18.88 0.21
N GLU A 62 4.84 18.72 -0.19
CA GLU A 62 5.81 19.82 -0.34
C GLU A 62 5.34 20.86 -1.36
N HIS A 63 4.80 20.43 -2.50
CA HIS A 63 4.26 21.35 -3.49
C HIS A 63 3.02 22.10 -2.97
N LEU A 64 2.14 21.43 -2.24
CA LEU A 64 0.99 22.08 -1.62
C LEU A 64 1.44 23.12 -0.61
N ASP A 65 2.35 22.76 0.28
CA ASP A 65 2.90 23.63 1.33
C ASP A 65 3.53 24.90 0.71
N ALA A 66 4.40 24.73 -0.29
CA ALA A 66 5.03 25.85 -0.98
C ALA A 66 4.03 26.76 -1.71
N LEU A 67 3.01 26.19 -2.38
CA LEU A 67 2.00 26.96 -3.09
C LEU A 67 1.09 27.72 -2.11
N PHE A 68 0.70 27.08 -1.01
CA PHE A 68 -0.26 27.64 -0.07
C PHE A 68 0.40 28.66 0.85
N ASP A 69 1.64 28.44 1.28
CA ASP A 69 2.43 29.44 1.99
C ASP A 69 2.62 30.70 1.15
N ARG A 70 2.96 30.55 -0.15
CA ARG A 70 3.08 31.69 -1.06
C ARG A 70 1.75 32.43 -1.27
N THR A 71 0.62 31.72 -1.29
CA THR A 71 -0.70 32.29 -1.65
C THR A 71 -1.42 32.90 -0.44
N TYR A 72 -1.35 32.25 0.71
CA TYR A 72 -2.12 32.59 1.91
C TYR A 72 -1.25 33.01 3.10
N GLY A 73 0.07 32.80 3.04
CA GLY A 73 1.04 33.26 4.04
C GLY A 73 0.69 32.83 5.47
N ALA A 74 0.69 33.79 6.39
CA ALA A 74 0.45 33.57 7.82
C ALA A 74 -0.88 32.85 8.13
N PHE A 75 -1.91 33.05 7.30
CA PHE A 75 -3.18 32.33 7.47
C PHE A 75 -2.99 30.82 7.28
N TYR A 76 -2.26 30.42 6.22
CA TYR A 76 -1.95 29.02 5.98
C TYR A 76 -1.03 28.46 7.07
N GLN A 77 0.04 29.17 7.44
CA GLN A 77 0.98 28.74 8.49
C GLN A 77 0.29 28.47 9.83
N SER A 78 -0.76 29.23 10.16
CA SER A 78 -1.55 29.05 11.39
C SER A 78 -2.46 27.81 11.35
N ASN A 79 -2.72 27.26 10.16
CA ASN A 79 -3.67 26.17 9.92
C ASN A 79 -3.03 24.94 9.24
N SER A 80 -1.73 24.97 8.91
CA SER A 80 -1.07 23.97 8.06
C SER A 80 -1.11 22.55 8.63
N GLN A 81 -1.23 22.41 9.96
CA GLN A 81 -1.29 21.14 10.68
C GLN A 81 -2.39 20.18 10.17
N ILE A 82 -3.49 20.71 9.62
CA ILE A 82 -4.54 19.91 9.00
C ILE A 82 -4.02 19.10 7.81
N PHE A 83 -3.19 19.72 6.97
CA PHE A 83 -2.60 19.08 5.78
C PHE A 83 -1.54 18.06 6.21
N ASP A 84 -0.70 18.42 7.19
CA ASP A 84 0.25 17.46 7.80
C ASP A 84 -0.47 16.20 8.29
N THR A 85 -1.56 16.38 9.03
CA THR A 85 -2.37 15.29 9.58
C THR A 85 -2.99 14.45 8.48
N PHE A 86 -3.51 15.09 7.42
CA PHE A 86 -4.06 14.40 6.26
C PHE A 86 -3.01 13.57 5.52
N PHE A 87 -1.86 14.14 5.18
CA PHE A 87 -0.79 13.42 4.48
C PHE A 87 -0.17 12.32 5.35
N ASN A 88 -0.09 12.50 6.68
CA ASN A 88 0.31 11.44 7.60
C ASN A 88 -0.67 10.27 7.59
N ARG A 89 -1.98 10.54 7.65
CA ARG A 89 -3.03 9.50 7.59
C ARG A 89 -3.03 8.78 6.24
N LEU A 90 -2.85 9.49 5.13
CA LEU A 90 -2.71 8.87 3.80
C LEU A 90 -1.46 7.98 3.67
N ARG A 91 -0.34 8.38 4.26
CA ARG A 91 0.86 7.54 4.30
C ARG A 91 0.62 6.29 5.15
N ALA A 92 -0.05 6.42 6.29
CA ALA A 92 -0.40 5.29 7.14
C ALA A 92 -1.35 4.28 6.44
N PHE A 93 -2.23 4.74 5.54
CA PHE A 93 -3.08 3.87 4.73
C PHE A 93 -2.28 2.87 3.85
N SER A 94 -1.06 3.24 3.43
CA SER A 94 -0.20 2.32 2.68
C SER A 94 0.35 1.15 3.51
N SER A 95 0.17 1.19 4.84
CA SER A 95 0.54 0.10 5.75
C SER A 95 -0.40 -1.09 5.59
N PRO A 96 0.11 -2.33 5.56
CA PRO A 96 -0.72 -3.54 5.51
C PRO A 96 -1.62 -3.74 6.74
N PHE A 97 -1.42 -2.97 7.81
CA PHE A 97 -2.21 -3.04 9.05
C PHE A 97 -3.23 -1.89 9.20
N SER A 98 -3.39 -1.06 8.17
CA SER A 98 -4.32 0.07 8.25
C SER A 98 -5.73 -0.33 7.82
N ASP A 99 -6.69 -0.24 8.75
CA ASP A 99 -8.13 -0.34 8.45
C ASP A 99 -8.74 0.99 7.97
N ALA A 100 -7.94 2.06 7.94
CA ALA A 100 -8.42 3.38 7.54
C ALA A 100 -8.82 3.40 6.07
N LYS A 101 -10.00 3.94 5.76
CA LYS A 101 -10.46 4.12 4.38
C LYS A 101 -10.07 5.51 3.88
N VAL A 102 -9.62 5.61 2.63
CA VAL A 102 -9.32 6.90 1.99
C VAL A 102 -10.52 7.86 2.09
N SER A 103 -11.74 7.37 1.91
CA SER A 103 -12.96 8.18 2.06
C SER A 103 -13.11 8.80 3.44
N GLN A 104 -12.74 8.10 4.51
CA GLN A 104 -12.79 8.61 5.87
C GLN A 104 -11.68 9.65 6.13
N ILE A 105 -10.47 9.39 5.61
CA ILE A 105 -9.34 10.31 5.74
C ILE A 105 -9.65 11.64 5.03
N THR A 106 -10.16 11.55 3.81
CA THR A 106 -10.56 12.72 3.01
C THR A 106 -11.77 13.43 3.61
N GLY A 107 -12.77 12.69 4.12
CA GLY A 107 -13.93 13.28 4.79
C GLY A 107 -13.53 14.18 5.96
N ARG A 108 -12.64 13.70 6.85
CA ARG A 108 -12.13 14.50 7.97
C ARG A 108 -11.37 15.76 7.52
N LEU A 109 -10.56 15.67 6.46
CA LEU A 109 -9.89 16.84 5.89
C LEU A 109 -10.92 17.91 5.49
N PHE A 110 -11.97 17.53 4.77
CA PHE A 110 -12.99 18.49 4.34
C PHE A 110 -13.76 19.10 5.53
N GLU A 111 -14.14 18.30 6.52
CA GLU A 111 -14.80 18.79 7.74
C GLU A 111 -13.98 19.90 8.43
N GLU A 112 -12.69 19.66 8.64
CA GLU A 112 -11.78 20.63 9.26
C GLU A 112 -11.53 21.84 8.32
N MET A 113 -11.39 21.62 7.01
CA MET A 113 -11.21 22.68 6.01
C MET A 113 -12.42 23.62 5.90
N PHE A 114 -13.65 23.10 6.02
CA PHE A 114 -14.86 23.93 5.95
C PHE A 114 -14.88 24.98 7.06
N VAL A 115 -14.44 24.61 8.27
CA VAL A 115 -14.34 25.55 9.40
C VAL A 115 -13.29 26.63 9.13
N ILE A 116 -12.12 26.24 8.63
CA ILE A 116 -11.02 27.16 8.30
C ILE A 116 -11.44 28.13 7.18
N MET A 117 -12.07 27.62 6.12
CA MET A 117 -12.56 28.45 5.02
C MET A 117 -13.65 29.41 5.47
N PHE A 118 -14.54 28.97 6.37
CA PHE A 118 -15.54 29.86 6.96
C PHE A 118 -14.89 31.01 7.74
N GLN A 119 -13.86 30.74 8.54
CA GLN A 119 -13.11 31.78 9.27
C GLN A 119 -12.38 32.73 8.32
N LEU A 120 -11.77 32.21 7.25
CA LEU A 120 -11.09 33.01 6.22
C LEU A 120 -12.06 33.98 5.53
N MET A 121 -13.26 33.51 5.19
CA MET A 121 -14.28 34.30 4.51
C MET A 121 -15.01 35.28 5.46
N ASN A 122 -15.02 35.01 6.77
CA ASN A 122 -15.77 35.77 7.77
C ASN A 122 -14.86 36.23 8.94
N PRO A 123 -13.83 37.05 8.68
CA PRO A 123 -12.86 37.44 9.71
C PRO A 123 -13.52 38.17 10.90
N MET A 124 -14.60 38.91 10.67
CA MET A 124 -15.34 39.68 11.68
C MET A 124 -16.24 38.82 12.61
N VAL A 125 -16.52 37.57 12.23
CA VAL A 125 -17.33 36.64 13.06
C VAL A 125 -16.43 35.88 14.04
N SER A 126 -15.16 35.65 13.66
CA SER A 126 -14.19 34.92 14.49
C SER A 126 -13.83 35.65 15.80
N SER A 127 -13.92 36.98 15.84
CA SER A 127 -13.64 37.80 17.02
C SER A 127 -14.72 37.75 18.10
N ASN A 128 -15.92 37.25 17.80
CA ASN A 128 -17.06 37.25 18.73
C ASN A 128 -17.36 35.87 19.36
N PHE A 129 -16.59 34.83 19.02
CA PHE A 129 -16.73 33.48 19.63
C PHE A 129 -15.80 33.25 20.83
N PHE A 130 -14.92 34.21 21.16
CA PHE A 130 -13.95 34.13 22.26
C PHE A 130 -14.09 35.26 23.31
N THR A 131 -15.23 35.96 23.33
CA THR A 131 -15.67 36.85 24.43
C THR A 131 -17.02 36.38 24.94
#